data_AF-A0A851M6F0-F1
#
_entry.id   AF-A0A851M6F0-F1
#
_cell.length_a   1.000
_cell.length_b   1.000
_cell.length_c   1.000
_cell.angle_alpha   90.00
_cell.angle_beta   90.00
_cell.angle_gamma   90.00
#
_symmetry.space_group_name_H-M   'P 1'
#
loop_
_entity.id
_entity.type
_entity.pdbx_description
1 polymer ?
#
loop_
_entity_poly.entity_id
_entity_poly.type
_entity_poly.pdbx_seq_one_letter_code
_entity_poly.pdbx_strand_id
1 'polypeptide(L)' 'ALLTARSNANLIDDRALDEAIDRVMAGPQKRTRLMDEHERKVTAYHEGGHALVAAAMNQTAPVTKITILPRGR' A
#
# COMPACT_ATOMS: atom_id res chain seq x y z
N ALA A 1 7.30 17.05 2.81
CA ALA A 1 7.97 17.69 3.96
C ALA A 1 7.67 16.99 5.30
N LEU A 2 6.41 16.90 5.74
CA LEU A 2 6.09 16.38 7.09
C LEU A 2 6.51 14.91 7.31
N LEU A 3 6.35 14.02 6.33
CA LEU A 3 6.79 12.63 6.45
C LEU A 3 8.32 12.52 6.55
N THR A 4 9.03 13.26 5.71
CA THR A 4 10.51 13.37 5.71
C THR A 4 11.05 13.84 7.07
N ALA A 5 10.43 14.89 7.64
CA ALA A 5 10.79 15.40 8.95
C ALA A 5 10.52 14.36 10.06
N ARG A 6 9.40 13.62 9.99
CA ARG A 6 9.08 12.55 10.96
C ARG A 6 10.06 11.38 10.90
N SER A 7 10.71 11.15 9.77
CA SER A 7 11.79 10.17 9.63
C SER A 7 13.18 10.73 9.93
N ASN A 8 13.29 11.96 10.48
CA ASN A 8 14.56 12.67 10.70
C ASN A 8 15.44 12.75 9.43
N ALA A 9 14.81 12.85 8.26
CA ALA A 9 15.51 13.05 7.00
C ALA A 9 15.56 14.54 6.64
N ASN A 10 16.67 14.96 6.05
CA ASN A 10 16.90 16.37 5.67
C ASN A 10 16.54 16.67 4.20
N LEU A 11 16.31 15.64 3.40
CA LEU A 11 15.98 15.73 1.97
C LEU A 11 14.72 14.93 1.68
N ILE A 12 13.83 15.49 0.87
CA ILE A 12 12.64 14.78 0.38
C ILE A 12 13.11 13.83 -0.72
N ASP A 13 12.87 12.55 -0.54
CA ASP A 13 13.16 11.50 -1.51
C ASP A 13 11.86 10.83 -1.99
N ASP A 14 12.00 9.95 -2.98
CA ASP A 14 10.87 9.24 -3.59
C ASP A 14 10.09 8.41 -2.56
N ARG A 15 10.77 7.90 -1.52
CA ARG A 15 10.10 7.14 -0.44
C ARG A 15 9.10 8.00 0.32
N ALA A 16 9.47 9.26 0.62
CA ALA A 16 8.60 10.20 1.29
C ALA A 16 7.44 10.66 0.39
N LEU A 17 7.64 10.70 -0.93
CA LEU A 17 6.59 11.00 -1.91
C LEU A 17 5.60 9.82 -2.04
N ASP A 18 6.10 8.60 -2.19
CA ASP A 18 5.28 7.39 -2.29
C ASP A 18 4.39 7.19 -1.06
N GLU A 19 4.95 7.35 0.15
CA GLU A 19 4.15 7.24 1.38
C GLU A 19 3.15 8.41 1.52
N ALA A 20 3.45 9.59 0.97
CA ALA A 20 2.48 10.69 0.95
C ALA A 20 1.27 10.34 0.06
N ILE A 21 1.53 9.80 -1.14
CA ILE A 21 0.49 9.37 -2.08
C ILE A 21 -0.37 8.28 -1.44
N ASP A 22 0.26 7.21 -0.94
CA ASP A 22 -0.43 6.10 -0.29
C ASP A 22 -1.29 6.59 0.89
N ARG A 23 -0.79 7.53 1.67
CA ARG A 23 -1.48 8.06 2.85
C ARG A 23 -2.67 8.94 2.50
N VAL A 24 -2.63 9.67 1.39
CA VAL A 24 -3.78 10.44 0.88
C VAL A 24 -4.85 9.51 0.33
N MET A 25 -4.44 8.48 -0.42
CA MET A 25 -5.37 7.57 -1.09
C MET A 25 -6.02 6.56 -0.14
N ALA A 26 -5.23 5.91 0.71
CA ALA A 26 -5.67 4.77 1.54
C ALA A 26 -5.58 5.05 3.05
N GLY A 27 -5.10 6.22 3.46
CA GLY A 27 -4.85 6.55 4.86
C GLY A 27 -3.52 6.00 5.39
N PRO A 28 -3.19 6.30 6.66
CA PRO A 28 -1.93 5.88 7.26
C PRO A 28 -1.86 4.35 7.39
N GLN A 29 -0.66 3.79 7.18
CA GLN A 29 -0.41 2.38 7.41
C GLN A 29 -0.54 2.02 8.89
N LYS A 30 -1.31 0.97 9.20
CA LYS A 30 -1.45 0.44 10.55
C LYS A 30 -0.31 -0.53 10.87
N ARG A 31 0.77 -0.01 11.45
CA ARG A 31 1.92 -0.84 11.87
C ARG A 31 1.62 -1.76 13.06
N THR A 32 0.60 -1.45 13.87
CA THR A 32 0.27 -2.18 15.09
C THR A 32 -0.65 -3.38 14.87
N ARG A 33 -1.31 -3.49 13.71
CA ARG A 33 -2.16 -4.63 13.41
C ARG A 33 -1.28 -5.78 12.92
N LEU A 34 -0.91 -6.66 13.84
CA LEU A 34 -0.24 -7.91 13.52
C LEU A 34 -1.27 -8.88 12.95
N MET A 35 -1.10 -9.22 11.67
CA MET A 35 -1.84 -10.32 11.03
C MET A 35 -1.08 -11.61 11.25
N ASP A 36 -1.79 -12.65 11.65
CA ASP A 36 -1.21 -14.00 11.71
C ASP A 36 -0.86 -14.51 10.29
N GLU A 37 -0.17 -15.64 10.22
CA GLU A 37 0.27 -16.19 8.94
C GLU A 37 -0.91 -16.60 8.04
N HIS A 38 -1.99 -17.10 8.64
CA HIS A 38 -3.18 -17.53 7.92
C HIS A 38 -3.91 -16.33 7.31
N GLU A 39 -4.21 -15.30 8.10
CA GLU A 39 -4.81 -14.05 7.65
C GLU A 39 -3.97 -13.38 6.57
N ARG A 40 -2.65 -13.34 6.75
CA ARG A 40 -1.74 -12.77 5.74
C ARG A 40 -1.81 -13.52 4.42
N LYS A 41 -1.90 -14.86 4.47
CA LYS A 41 -2.02 -15.71 3.29
C LYS A 41 -3.37 -15.51 2.60
N VAL A 42 -4.45 -15.43 3.37
CA VAL A 42 -5.80 -15.17 2.85
C VAL A 42 -5.86 -13.81 2.15
N THR A 43 -5.37 -12.74 2.79
CA THR A 43 -5.31 -11.41 2.17
C THR A 43 -4.42 -11.40 0.93
N ALA A 44 -3.28 -12.11 0.94
CA ALA A 44 -2.42 -12.21 -0.23
C ALA A 44 -3.12 -12.86 -1.43
N TYR A 45 -3.90 -13.93 -1.21
CA TYR A 45 -4.68 -14.54 -2.29
C TYR A 45 -5.82 -13.64 -2.76
N HIS A 46 -6.48 -12.91 -1.86
CA HIS A 46 -7.54 -11.98 -2.22
C HIS A 46 -7.03 -10.85 -3.12
N GLU A 47 -5.98 -10.15 -2.68
CA GLU A 47 -5.36 -9.06 -3.44
C GLU A 47 -4.68 -9.58 -4.71
N GLY A 48 -4.10 -10.77 -4.68
CA GLY A 48 -3.55 -11.45 -5.85
C GLY A 48 -4.61 -11.80 -6.90
N GLY A 49 -5.84 -12.10 -6.47
CA GLY A 49 -6.98 -12.26 -7.36
C GLY A 49 -7.33 -10.98 -8.10
N HIS A 50 -7.42 -9.85 -7.38
CA HIS A 50 -7.60 -8.53 -7.99
C HIS A 50 -6.48 -8.20 -8.97
N ALA A 51 -5.23 -8.51 -8.61
CA ALA A 51 -4.06 -8.30 -9.47
C ALA A 51 -4.18 -9.07 -10.79
N LEU A 52 -4.51 -10.36 -10.71
CA LEU A 52 -4.60 -11.23 -11.87
C LEU A 52 -5.71 -10.80 -12.82
N VAL A 53 -6.89 -10.49 -12.28
CA VAL A 53 -8.03 -10.03 -13.06
C VAL A 53 -7.71 -8.72 -13.76
N ALA A 54 -7.14 -7.74 -13.04
CA ALA A 54 -6.77 -6.46 -13.62
C ALA A 54 -5.69 -6.60 -14.71
N ALA A 55 -4.74 -7.52 -14.55
CA ALA A 55 -3.71 -7.78 -15.56
C ALA A 55 -4.26 -8.46 -16.82
N ALA A 56 -5.33 -9.24 -16.70
CA ALA A 56 -5.93 -9.97 -17.83
C ALA A 56 -6.91 -9.12 -18.67
N MET A 57 -7.37 -7.98 -18.16
CA MET A 57 -8.37 -7.14 -18.83
C MET A 57 -7.72 -6.02 -19.67
N ASN A 58 -8.05 -5.97 -20.96
CA ASN A 58 -7.44 -5.03 -21.92
C ASN A 58 -7.95 -3.57 -21.85
N GLN A 59 -8.91 -3.25 -20.97
CA GLN A 59 -9.54 -1.91 -20.88
C GLN A 59 -9.83 -1.47 -19.44
N THR A 60 -9.11 -2.01 -18.46
CA THR A 60 -9.22 -1.55 -17.06
C THR A 60 -8.27 -0.39 -16.80
N ALA A 61 -8.62 0.42 -15.79
CA ALA A 61 -7.69 1.43 -15.28
C ALA A 61 -6.37 0.76 -14.87
N PRO A 62 -5.21 1.40 -15.16
CA PRO A 62 -3.92 0.83 -14.82
C PRO A 62 -3.78 0.70 -13.30
N VAL A 63 -3.35 -0.48 -12.85
CA VAL A 63 -3.10 -0.72 -11.43
C VAL A 63 -1.69 -0.25 -11.09
N THR A 64 -1.60 0.78 -10.26
CA THR A 64 -0.31 1.37 -9.85
C THR A 64 0.36 0.55 -8.73
N LYS A 65 -0.41 0.02 -7.78
CA LYS A 65 0.11 -0.67 -6.60
C LYS A 65 -0.92 -1.59 -5.98
N ILE A 66 -0.47 -2.75 -5.52
CA ILE A 66 -1.27 -3.74 -4.79
C ILE A 66 -0.48 -4.12 -3.52
N THR A 67 -1.13 -4.19 -2.37
CA THR A 67 -0.46 -4.50 -1.10
C THR A 67 -1.37 -5.24 -0.14
N ILE A 68 -0.78 -6.11 0.66
CA ILE A 68 -1.44 -6.81 1.78
C ILE A 68 -1.29 -6.05 3.10
N LEU A 69 -0.58 -4.92 3.10
CA LEU A 69 -0.31 -4.16 4.31
C LEU A 69 -1.57 -3.39 4.72
N PRO A 70 -2.00 -3.51 5.99
CA PRO A 70 -3.23 -2.86 6.43
C PRO A 70 -3.07 -1.33 6.44
N ARG A 71 -4.01 -0.64 5.78
CA ARG A 71 -4.16 0.83 5.75
C ARG A 71 -5.63 1.19 6.00
N GLY A 72 -5.91 2.40 6.51
CA GLY A 72 -7.30 2.86 6.72
C GLY A 72 -8.09 2.01 7.72
N ARG A 73 -9.42 2.18 7.86
CA ARG A 73 -10.22 1.56 8.95
C ARG A 73 -10.05 0.05 9.05
#